data_AF-A0AAX1KK88-F1
#
_entry.id   AF-A0AAX1KK88-F1
#
_cell.length_a   1.000
_cell.length_b   1.000
_cell.length_c   1.000
_cell.angle_alpha   90.00
_cell.angle_beta   90.00
_cell.angle_gamma   90.00
#
_symmetry.space_group_name_H-M   'P 1'
#
loop_
_entity.id
_entity.type
_entity.pdbx_description
1 polymer ?
#
loop_
_entity_poly.entity_id
_entity_poly.type
_entity_poly.pdbx_seq_one_letter_code
_entity_poly.pdbx_strand_id
1 'polypeptide(L)'
;MEQQELYRYYSTPRPVDIGTYPKEPDNPLVGFLNYDDRISVEHGAFRAWGEVMYRAPLTQDELYQYELRPSRDNPDVRQTMKEQAQVVGRWEDRNSIRTDRRLTRCVGIGAYICGDCVTPEELARRYRLAEDLPFISRRGPRPQKSPQIEGR
;
A
#
# COMPACT_ATOMS: atom_id res chain seq x y z
N MET A 1 -21.60 20.74 9.12
CA MET A 1 -20.39 21.21 8.41
C MET A 1 -19.82 20.00 7.71
N GLU A 2 -19.93 19.92 6.39
CA GLU A 2 -19.23 18.89 5.62
C GLU A 2 -17.73 19.18 5.74
N GLN A 3 -17.00 18.34 6.46
CA GLN A 3 -15.55 18.32 6.34
C GLN A 3 -15.26 17.81 4.93
N GLN A 4 -14.92 18.72 4.01
CA GLN A 4 -14.44 18.29 2.69
C GLN A 4 -13.21 17.42 2.90
N GLU A 5 -13.26 16.18 2.42
CA GLU A 5 -12.11 15.28 2.45
C GLU A 5 -10.99 15.88 1.59
N LEU A 6 -9.83 16.10 2.21
CA LEU A 6 -8.63 16.58 1.53
C LEU A 6 -7.76 15.40 1.13
N TYR A 7 -7.08 15.54 -0.01
CA TYR A 7 -6.07 14.60 -0.46
C TYR A 7 -4.71 15.05 0.04
N ARG A 8 -4.04 14.19 0.81
CA ARG A 8 -2.70 14.43 1.36
C ARG A 8 -1.66 13.66 0.57
N TYR A 9 -0.55 14.31 0.28
CA TYR A 9 0.62 13.68 -0.33
C TYR A 9 1.89 14.09 0.39
N TYR A 10 2.84 13.16 0.51
CA TYR A 10 4.09 13.38 1.19
C TYR A 10 5.21 13.66 0.20
N SER A 11 5.97 14.72 0.45
CA SER A 11 7.23 14.96 -0.24
C SER A 11 8.34 14.13 0.40
N THR A 12 8.91 13.20 -0.35
CA THR A 12 9.91 12.26 0.16
C THR A 12 11.38 12.64 -0.07
N PRO A 13 11.77 13.29 -1.19
CA PRO A 13 13.17 13.56 -1.46
C PRO A 13 13.64 14.89 -0.87
N ARG A 14 12.74 15.87 -0.72
CA ARG A 14 13.06 17.25 -0.35
C ARG A 14 11.91 17.92 0.43
N PRO A 15 12.18 18.98 1.21
CA PRO A 15 11.13 19.86 1.73
C PRO A 15 10.24 20.41 0.62
N VAL A 16 9.01 20.75 0.97
CA VAL A 16 8.05 21.44 0.11
C VAL A 16 8.50 22.89 -0.07
N ASP A 17 8.73 23.30 -1.31
CA ASP A 17 9.08 24.66 -1.68
C ASP A 17 8.44 25.02 -3.03
N ILE A 18 8.60 26.25 -3.47
CA ILE A 18 8.17 26.72 -4.78
C ILE A 18 8.79 25.83 -5.87
N GLY A 19 7.93 25.23 -6.69
CA GLY A 19 8.36 24.36 -7.79
C GLY A 19 8.54 22.89 -7.41
N THR A 20 8.28 22.51 -6.15
CA THR A 20 8.35 21.10 -5.71
C THR A 20 6.97 20.44 -5.61
N TYR A 21 5.92 21.09 -6.10
CA TYR A 21 4.54 20.58 -6.11
C TYR A 21 3.78 21.09 -7.35
N PRO A 22 2.79 20.34 -7.84
CA PRO A 22 1.98 20.73 -8.99
C PRO A 22 1.10 21.94 -8.67
N LYS A 23 0.97 22.84 -9.65
CA LYS A 23 0.20 24.10 -9.55
C LYS A 23 -0.81 24.20 -10.67
N GLU A 24 -1.75 23.28 -10.70
CA GLU A 24 -2.84 23.30 -11.67
C GLU A 24 -3.90 24.35 -11.28
N PRO A 25 -4.36 25.20 -12.20
CA PRO A 25 -5.40 26.21 -11.92
C PRO A 25 -6.71 25.59 -11.40
N ASP A 26 -7.05 24.40 -11.89
CA ASP A 26 -8.29 23.70 -11.57
C ASP A 26 -8.20 22.88 -10.27
N ASN A 27 -6.98 22.60 -9.78
CA ASN A 27 -6.74 21.92 -8.51
C ASN A 27 -5.64 22.64 -7.72
N PRO A 28 -5.92 23.86 -7.22
CA PRO A 28 -4.94 24.64 -6.49
C PRO A 28 -4.55 23.96 -5.17
N LEU A 29 -3.28 24.14 -4.78
CA LEU A 29 -2.79 23.70 -3.49
C LEU A 29 -3.63 24.35 -2.36
N VAL A 30 -4.15 23.53 -1.46
CA VAL A 30 -4.92 23.97 -0.29
C VAL A 30 -3.98 24.41 0.83
N GLY A 31 -2.92 23.66 1.03
CA GLY A 31 -1.93 23.92 2.06
C GLY A 31 -0.76 22.96 1.96
N PHE A 32 0.30 23.27 2.69
CA PHE A 32 1.44 22.40 2.85
C PHE A 32 2.03 22.54 4.24
N LEU A 33 2.80 21.55 4.65
CA LEU A 33 3.53 21.51 5.90
C LEU A 33 4.94 21.01 5.62
N ASN A 34 5.96 21.75 6.08
CA ASN A 34 7.31 21.21 6.18
C ASN A 34 7.57 20.73 7.59
N TYR A 35 8.28 19.62 7.70
CA TYR A 35 8.84 19.16 8.96
C TYR A 35 10.24 19.74 9.13
N ASP A 36 10.70 19.85 10.38
CA ASP A 36 12.06 20.32 10.68
C ASP A 36 13.13 19.34 10.16
N ASP A 37 12.81 18.04 10.21
CA ASP A 37 13.65 16.93 9.77
C ASP A 37 12.86 15.95 8.91
N ARG A 38 13.59 15.06 8.21
CA ARG A 38 12.97 13.95 7.50
C ARG A 38 12.43 12.90 8.48
N ILE A 39 11.15 12.95 8.82
CA ILE A 39 10.54 12.05 9.81
C ILE A 39 9.88 10.82 9.16
N SER A 40 9.65 9.79 9.97
CA SER A 40 8.86 8.62 9.58
C SER A 40 7.36 8.97 9.56
N VAL A 41 6.68 8.60 8.48
CA VAL A 41 5.24 8.83 8.28
C VAL A 41 4.53 7.50 7.96
N GLU A 42 3.19 7.51 7.92
CA GLU A 42 2.38 6.34 7.54
C GLU A 42 2.76 5.08 8.35
N HIS A 43 2.83 5.21 9.68
CA HIS A 43 3.22 4.13 10.60
C HIS A 43 4.63 3.57 10.38
N GLY A 44 5.54 4.38 9.83
CA GLY A 44 6.93 3.97 9.57
C GLY A 44 7.16 3.36 8.20
N ALA A 45 6.17 3.42 7.31
CA ALA A 45 6.27 2.92 5.95
C ALA A 45 7.40 3.58 5.14
N PHE A 46 7.60 4.88 5.34
CA PHE A 46 8.63 5.66 4.68
C PHE A 46 8.91 6.96 5.44
N ARG A 47 9.92 7.69 4.98
CA ARG A 47 10.30 8.99 5.54
C ARG A 47 10.02 10.13 4.58
N ALA A 48 9.45 11.21 5.09
CA ALA A 48 9.05 12.40 4.34
C ALA A 48 9.60 13.67 4.98
N TRP A 49 9.70 14.74 4.18
CA TRP A 49 10.11 16.08 4.61
C TRP A 49 8.93 17.02 4.82
N GLY A 50 7.76 16.67 4.30
CA GLY A 50 6.56 17.48 4.41
C GLY A 50 5.37 16.88 3.70
N GLU A 51 4.26 17.61 3.75
CA GLU A 51 2.96 17.25 3.20
C GLU A 51 2.43 18.37 2.31
N VAL A 52 1.70 18.00 1.28
CA VAL A 52 0.88 18.89 0.45
C VAL A 52 -0.55 18.40 0.44
N MET A 53 -1.50 19.33 0.44
CA MET A 53 -2.93 19.04 0.50
C MET A 53 -3.69 19.65 -0.67
N TYR A 54 -4.58 18.86 -1.27
CA TYR A 54 -5.41 19.25 -2.42
C TYR A 54 -6.89 18.92 -2.18
N ARG A 55 -7.78 19.53 -2.97
CA ARG A 55 -9.23 19.24 -2.94
C ARG A 55 -9.63 18.11 -3.86
N ALA A 56 -8.86 17.90 -4.92
CA ALA A 56 -9.01 16.78 -5.85
C ALA A 56 -7.72 15.95 -5.89
N PRO A 57 -7.80 14.66 -6.27
CA PRO A 57 -6.62 13.83 -6.35
C PRO A 57 -5.66 14.34 -7.43
N LEU A 58 -4.36 14.22 -7.17
CA LEU A 58 -3.32 14.38 -8.19
C LEU A 58 -3.31 13.17 -9.13
N THR A 59 -2.95 13.43 -10.38
CA THR A 59 -2.76 12.40 -11.40
C THR A 59 -1.48 11.59 -11.12
N GLN A 60 -1.41 10.38 -11.70
CA GLN A 60 -0.23 9.53 -11.53
C GLN A 60 1.05 10.17 -12.09
N ASP A 61 0.95 10.93 -13.18
CA ASP A 61 2.07 11.68 -13.77
C ASP A 61 2.55 12.78 -12.84
N GLU A 62 1.66 13.56 -12.24
CA GLU A 62 2.04 14.59 -11.25
C GLU A 62 2.73 13.95 -10.03
N LEU A 63 2.19 12.86 -9.51
CA LEU A 63 2.82 12.14 -8.40
C LEU A 63 4.23 11.67 -8.75
N TYR A 64 4.43 11.17 -9.96
CA TYR A 64 5.73 10.72 -10.45
C TYR A 64 6.70 11.89 -10.65
N GLN A 65 6.28 12.94 -11.35
CA GLN A 65 7.11 14.10 -11.67
C GLN A 65 7.58 14.85 -10.43
N TYR A 66 6.71 14.99 -9.43
CA TYR A 66 7.01 15.68 -8.19
C TYR A 66 7.48 14.75 -7.06
N GLU A 67 7.59 13.45 -7.34
CA GLU A 67 8.04 12.41 -6.39
C GLU A 67 7.21 12.40 -5.08
N LEU A 68 5.91 12.63 -5.24
CA LEU A 68 4.93 12.67 -4.17
C LEU A 68 4.35 11.28 -3.91
N ARG A 69 4.14 10.95 -2.64
CA ARG A 69 3.49 9.69 -2.24
C ARG A 69 2.12 9.97 -1.62
N PRO A 70 1.04 9.31 -2.07
CA PRO A 70 -0.28 9.52 -1.49
C PRO A 70 -0.35 8.99 -0.07
N SER A 71 -1.10 9.68 0.79
CA SER A 71 -1.49 9.12 2.09
C SER A 71 -2.45 7.96 1.89
N ARG A 72 -2.35 6.95 2.75
CA ARG A 72 -3.27 5.81 2.72
C ARG A 72 -4.72 6.23 2.96
N ASP A 73 -4.92 7.35 3.66
CA ASP A 73 -6.22 7.82 4.09
C ASP A 73 -6.94 8.62 2.99
N ASN A 74 -6.28 8.87 1.86
CA ASN A 74 -6.90 9.48 0.69
C ASN A 74 -8.06 8.58 0.19
N PRO A 75 -9.22 9.16 -0.19
CA PRO A 75 -10.42 8.38 -0.53
C PRO A 75 -10.20 7.29 -1.59
N ASP A 76 -9.47 7.61 -2.66
CA ASP A 76 -9.10 6.71 -3.77
C ASP A 76 -8.17 5.57 -3.32
N VAL A 77 -7.19 5.89 -2.47
CA VAL A 77 -6.28 4.90 -1.89
C VAL A 77 -7.01 3.97 -0.93
N ARG A 78 -7.84 4.51 -0.02
CA ARG A 78 -8.66 3.70 0.90
C ARG A 78 -9.58 2.77 0.13
N GLN A 79 -10.20 3.25 -0.94
CA GLN A 79 -11.09 2.43 -1.77
C GLN A 79 -10.32 1.29 -2.43
N THR A 80 -9.17 1.59 -3.04
CA THR A 80 -8.28 0.58 -3.65
C THR A 80 -7.83 -0.46 -2.61
N MET A 81 -7.40 -0.01 -1.43
CA MET A 81 -6.99 -0.90 -0.34
C MET A 81 -8.15 -1.77 0.14
N LYS A 82 -9.36 -1.24 0.23
CA LYS A 82 -10.56 -1.99 0.63
C LYS A 82 -10.87 -3.13 -0.35
N GLU A 83 -10.76 -2.86 -1.65
CA GLU A 83 -10.96 -3.86 -2.71
C GLU A 83 -9.89 -4.95 -2.68
N GLN A 84 -8.61 -4.54 -2.61
CA GLN A 84 -7.49 -5.47 -2.50
C GLN A 84 -7.58 -6.32 -1.24
N ALA A 85 -7.98 -5.74 -0.10
CA ALA A 85 -8.16 -6.46 1.16
C ALA A 85 -9.18 -7.60 1.04
N GLN A 86 -10.24 -7.44 0.25
CA GLN A 86 -11.20 -8.53 0.03
C GLN A 86 -10.57 -9.72 -0.68
N VAL A 87 -9.79 -9.45 -1.73
CA VAL A 87 -9.13 -10.49 -2.53
C VAL A 87 -8.03 -11.16 -1.71
N VAL A 88 -7.16 -10.35 -1.10
CA VAL A 88 -6.07 -10.83 -0.25
C VAL A 88 -6.61 -11.64 0.93
N GLY A 89 -7.65 -11.17 1.61
CA GLY A 89 -8.17 -11.87 2.79
C GLY A 89 -8.77 -13.23 2.48
N ARG A 90 -9.53 -13.36 1.38
CA ARG A 90 -10.01 -14.66 0.89
C ARG A 90 -8.86 -15.58 0.49
N TRP A 91 -7.83 -15.03 -0.16
CA TRP A 91 -6.65 -15.79 -0.55
C TRP A 91 -5.84 -16.25 0.67
N GLU A 92 -5.71 -15.40 1.70
CA GLU A 92 -5.03 -15.72 2.95
C GLU A 92 -5.73 -16.86 3.69
N ASP A 93 -7.06 -16.83 3.77
CA ASP A 93 -7.88 -17.90 4.34
C ASP A 93 -7.71 -19.21 3.58
N ARG A 94 -7.85 -19.17 2.24
CA ARG A 94 -7.70 -20.33 1.35
C ARG A 94 -6.34 -21.01 1.50
N ASN A 95 -5.28 -20.24 1.69
CA ASN A 95 -3.92 -20.76 1.85
C ASN A 95 -3.54 -21.05 3.32
N SER A 96 -4.44 -20.76 4.26
CA SER A 96 -4.21 -20.74 5.71
C SER A 96 -2.91 -20.03 6.08
N ILE A 97 -2.76 -18.80 5.59
CA ILE A 97 -1.67 -17.91 5.98
C ILE A 97 -1.78 -17.66 7.48
N ARG A 98 -0.67 -17.88 8.19
CA ARG A 98 -0.60 -17.69 9.64
C ARG A 98 -0.92 -16.25 10.01
N THR A 99 -1.63 -16.04 11.12
CA THR A 99 -2.08 -14.73 11.59
C THR A 99 -0.97 -13.69 11.68
N ASP A 100 0.25 -14.08 12.10
CA ASP A 100 1.42 -13.21 12.19
C ASP A 100 1.93 -12.69 10.83
N ARG A 101 1.48 -13.29 9.72
CA ARG A 101 1.87 -12.94 8.35
C ARG A 101 0.71 -12.39 7.52
N ARG A 102 -0.47 -12.26 8.12
CA ARG A 102 -1.66 -11.74 7.44
C ARG A 102 -1.59 -10.23 7.34
N LEU A 103 -1.99 -9.71 6.20
CA LEU A 103 -2.20 -8.27 5.98
C LEU A 103 -3.65 -7.87 6.20
N THR A 104 -4.57 -8.83 6.30
CA THR A 104 -6.00 -8.58 6.43
C THR A 104 -6.57 -9.15 7.71
N ARG A 105 -7.62 -8.50 8.22
CA ARG A 105 -8.42 -8.94 9.36
C ARG A 105 -9.85 -9.20 8.87
N CYS A 106 -10.41 -10.34 9.26
CA CYS A 106 -11.81 -10.66 9.02
C CYS A 106 -12.69 -9.91 10.04
N VAL A 107 -13.68 -9.15 9.57
CA VAL A 107 -14.61 -8.35 10.42
C VAL A 107 -16.05 -8.85 10.36
N GLY A 108 -16.31 -9.87 9.55
CA GLY A 108 -17.61 -10.48 9.36
C GLY A 108 -17.52 -11.59 8.32
N ILE A 109 -18.62 -12.27 8.04
CA ILE A 109 -18.63 -13.40 7.11
C ILE A 109 -18.19 -12.92 5.72
N GLY A 110 -17.00 -13.35 5.29
CA GLY A 110 -16.45 -13.02 3.97
C GLY A 110 -16.02 -11.55 3.80
N ALA A 111 -15.97 -10.75 4.87
CA ALA A 111 -15.62 -9.34 4.84
C ALA A 111 -14.26 -9.10 5.50
N TYR A 112 -13.34 -8.49 4.76
CA TYR A 112 -11.97 -8.24 5.20
C TYR A 112 -11.63 -6.75 5.21
N ILE A 113 -10.79 -6.33 6.15
CA ILE A 113 -10.17 -5.01 6.15
C ILE A 113 -8.66 -5.17 6.18
N CYS A 114 -7.91 -4.19 5.65
CA CYS A 114 -6.47 -4.15 5.83
C CYS A 114 -6.13 -3.86 7.30
N GLY A 115 -4.99 -4.38 7.77
CA GLY A 115 -4.50 -4.10 9.11
C GLY A 115 -4.11 -2.64 9.31
N ASP A 116 -4.14 -2.19 10.58
CA ASP A 116 -3.94 -0.78 10.95
C ASP A 116 -2.55 -0.23 10.62
N CYS A 117 -1.54 -1.08 10.39
CA CYS A 117 -0.18 -0.68 10.02
C CYS A 117 0.19 -1.13 8.59
N VAL A 118 -0.76 -1.67 7.82
CA VAL A 118 -0.49 -2.19 6.48
C VAL A 118 -0.44 -1.02 5.49
N THR A 119 0.63 -0.98 4.72
CA THR A 119 0.81 0.04 3.69
C THR A 119 0.06 -0.31 2.39
N PRO A 120 -0.33 0.68 1.58
CA PRO A 120 -0.90 0.44 0.25
C PRO A 120 -0.01 -0.47 -0.60
N GLU A 121 1.31 -0.28 -0.55
CA GLU A 121 2.27 -1.03 -1.38
C GLU A 121 2.43 -2.48 -0.93
N GLU A 122 2.43 -2.76 0.38
CA GLU A 122 2.47 -4.13 0.91
C GLU A 122 1.22 -4.90 0.52
N LEU A 123 0.04 -4.27 0.66
CA LEU A 123 -1.23 -4.88 0.29
C LEU A 123 -1.30 -5.12 -1.22
N ALA A 124 -0.92 -4.14 -2.03
CA ALA A 124 -0.89 -4.28 -3.49
C ALA A 124 0.08 -5.37 -3.96
N ARG A 125 1.24 -5.52 -3.30
CA ARG A 125 2.17 -6.62 -3.59
C ARG A 125 1.54 -7.97 -3.29
N ARG A 126 0.85 -8.10 -2.16
CA ARG A 126 0.17 -9.35 -1.79
C ARG A 126 -1.01 -9.65 -2.70
N TYR A 127 -1.72 -8.61 -3.13
CA TYR A 127 -2.79 -8.71 -4.11
C TYR A 127 -2.30 -9.33 -5.42
N ARG A 128 -1.22 -8.79 -6.01
CA ARG A 128 -0.62 -9.36 -7.23
C ARG A 128 -0.18 -10.81 -7.04
N LEU A 129 0.44 -11.12 -5.90
CA LEU A 129 0.81 -12.50 -5.56
C LEU A 129 -0.41 -13.43 -5.51
N ALA A 130 -1.55 -12.94 -5.01
CA ALA A 130 -2.77 -13.71 -4.93
C ALA A 130 -3.39 -13.98 -6.32
N GLU A 131 -3.24 -13.04 -7.26
CA GLU A 131 -3.61 -13.22 -8.66
C GLU A 131 -2.70 -14.24 -9.36
N ASP A 132 -1.38 -14.11 -9.19
CA ASP A 132 -0.39 -14.96 -9.85
C ASP A 132 -0.39 -16.39 -9.29
N LEU A 133 -0.56 -16.55 -7.97
CA LEU A 133 -0.48 -17.82 -7.26
C LEU A 133 -1.73 -18.04 -6.39
N PRO A 134 -2.86 -18.46 -6.97
CA PRO A 134 -4.11 -18.64 -6.22
C PRO A 134 -4.01 -19.71 -5.12
N PHE A 135 -3.04 -20.64 -5.22
CA PHE A 135 -2.73 -21.65 -4.23
C PHE A 135 -1.22 -21.76 -3.98
N ILE A 136 -0.80 -21.64 -2.73
CA ILE A 136 0.57 -21.85 -2.29
C ILE A 136 0.74 -23.34 -1.98
N SER A 137 1.58 -24.02 -2.77
CA SER A 137 1.95 -25.40 -2.47
C SER A 137 2.69 -25.47 -1.13
N ARG A 138 2.17 -26.28 -0.21
CA ARG A 138 2.89 -26.66 1.04
C ARG A 138 3.92 -27.76 0.83
N ARG A 139 3.88 -28.43 -0.33
CA ARG A 139 4.87 -29.46 -0.68
C ARG A 139 6.03 -28.74 -1.36
N GLY A 140 7.18 -28.70 -0.69
CA GLY A 140 8.45 -28.42 -1.35
C GLY A 140 8.69 -29.41 -2.51
N PRO A 141 9.70 -29.18 -3.36
CA PRO A 141 10.04 -30.10 -4.43
C PRO A 141 10.15 -31.52 -3.85
N ARG A 142 9.41 -32.46 -4.46
CA ARG A 142 9.43 -33.87 -4.07
C ARG A 142 10.90 -34.32 -4.18
N PRO A 143 11.57 -34.80 -3.12
CA PRO A 143 12.95 -35.23 -3.24
C PRO A 143 13.03 -36.26 -4.37
N GLN A 144 13.90 -36.01 -5.36
CA GLN A 144 14.18 -37.00 -6.38
C GLN A 144 14.66 -38.26 -5.65
N LYS A 145 14.02 -39.40 -5.92
CA LYS A 145 14.46 -40.68 -5.37
C LYS A 145 15.93 -40.84 -5.72
N SER A 146 16.80 -40.89 -4.72
CA SER A 146 18.20 -41.25 -4.90
C SER A 146 18.24 -42.58 -5.67
N PRO A 147 19.10 -42.73 -6.68
CA PRO A 147 19.21 -44.00 -7.39
C PRO A 147 19.54 -45.09 -6.37
N GLN A 148 18.76 -46.17 -6.37
CA GLN A 148 19.10 -47.37 -5.59
C GLN A 148 20.42 -47.88 -6.13
N ILE A 149 21.46 -47.81 -5.30
CA ILE A 149 22.72 -48.51 -5.55
C ILE A 149 22.39 -50.01 -5.42
N GLU A 150 22.18 -50.67 -6.55
CA GLU A 150 22.18 -52.13 -6.62
C GLU A 150 23.61 -52.59 -6.29
N GLY A 151 23.76 -53.17 -5.11
CA GLY A 151 25.01 -53.82 -4.71
C GLY A 151 25.21 -55.11 -5.51
N ARG A 152 26.36 -55.21 -6.17
CA ARG A 152 27.09 -56.45 -6.44
C ARG A 152 28.58 -56.16 -6.46
#